data_AF-L1PB22-F1
#
_entry.id   AF-L1PB22-F1
#
_cell.length_a   1.000
_cell.length_b   1.000
_cell.length_c   1.000
_cell.angle_alpha   90.00
_cell.angle_beta   90.00
_cell.angle_gamma   90.00
#
_symmetry.space_group_name_H-M   'P 1'
#
loop_
_entity.id
_entity.type
_entity.pdbx_description
1 polymer ?
#
loop_
_entity_poly.entity_id
_entity_poly.type
_entity_poly.pdbx_seq_one_letter_code
_entity_poly.pdbx_strand_id
1 'polypeptide(L)' 'MRIFGSAGFFGYIGIFCNKRIGKYTSFVGDTHQCFLVTTKSGRKYALSCESPDEVITQLTAKL' A
#
# COMPACT_ATOMS: atom_id res chain seq x y z
N MET A 1 1.83 -8.62 11.22
CA MET A 1 1.99 -10.05 10.89
C MET A 1 1.99 -10.20 9.37
N ARG A 2 3.02 -10.84 8.80
CA ARG A 2 3.10 -11.14 7.37
C ARG A 2 2.34 -12.43 7.10
N ILE A 3 1.35 -12.37 6.22
CA ILE A 3 0.56 -13.55 5.83
C ILE A 3 1.20 -14.20 4.61
N PHE A 4 1.60 -13.39 3.62
CA PHE A 4 2.18 -13.87 2.36
C PHE A 4 3.06 -12.79 1.74
N GLY A 5 4.14 -13.16 1.04
CA GLY A 5 4.97 -12.23 0.27
C GLY A 5 6.38 -12.00 0.82
N SER A 6 7.11 -11.10 0.18
CA SER A 6 8.51 -10.79 0.43
C SER A 6 8.65 -9.48 1.19
N ALA A 7 9.54 -9.47 2.19
CA ALA A 7 9.89 -8.29 2.97
C ALA A 7 11.42 -8.25 3.05
N GLY A 8 12.06 -7.85 1.96
CA GLY A 8 13.49 -7.99 1.73
C GLY A 8 14.03 -6.96 0.76
N PHE A 9 15.01 -7.34 -0.07
CA PHE A 9 15.82 -6.44 -0.90
C PHE A 9 15.05 -5.57 -1.91
N PHE A 10 13.80 -5.92 -2.25
CA PHE A 10 12.91 -5.14 -3.13
C PHE A 10 11.74 -4.48 -2.39
N GLY A 11 11.84 -4.35 -1.06
CA GLY A 11 10.82 -3.79 -0.20
C GLY A 11 9.80 -4.80 0.33
N TYR A 12 8.65 -4.29 0.75
CA TYR A 12 7.52 -4.98 1.36
C TYR A 12 6.41 -5.21 0.32
N ILE A 13 6.50 -6.34 -0.38
CA ILE A 13 5.54 -6.77 -1.39
C ILE A 13 4.83 -8.03 -0.88
N GLY A 14 3.55 -7.93 -0.52
CA GLY A 14 2.83 -9.05 0.06
C GLY A 14 1.52 -8.71 0.75
N ILE A 15 0.90 -9.71 1.35
CA ILE A 15 -0.28 -9.57 2.19
C ILE A 15 0.17 -9.51 3.64
N PHE A 16 -0.21 -8.43 4.30
CA PHE A 16 0.10 -8.16 5.68
C PHE A 16 -1.21 -7.98 6.46
N CYS A 17 -1.16 -8.26 7.76
CA CYS A 17 -2.25 -8.01 8.67
C CYS A 17 -1.72 -7.35 9.93
N ASN A 18 -2.38 -6.28 10.36
CA ASN A 18 -2.09 -5.57 11.59
C ASN A 18 -3.40 -5.36 12.37
N LYS A 19 -3.35 -5.35 13.71
CA LYS A 19 -4.53 -5.08 14.56
C LYS A 19 -5.12 -3.70 14.31
N ARG A 20 -4.30 -2.71 13.93
CA ARG A 20 -4.73 -1.32 13.70
C ARG A 20 -5.35 -1.07 12.31
N ILE A 21 -4.79 -1.69 11.27
CA ILE A 21 -5.21 -1.48 9.86
C ILE A 21 -6.08 -2.64 9.35
N GLY A 22 -5.99 -3.83 9.94
CA GLY A 22 -6.56 -5.07 9.43
C GLY A 22 -5.67 -5.73 8.39
N LYS A 23 -6.28 -6.56 7.52
CA LYS A 23 -5.61 -7.19 6.37
C LYS A 23 -5.44 -6.19 5.24
N TYR A 24 -4.23 -6.02 4.75
CA TYR A 24 -3.89 -5.14 3.63
C TYR A 24 -2.84 -5.78 2.72
N THR A 25 -2.85 -5.40 1.45
CA THR A 25 -1.80 -5.79 0.50
C THR A 25 -0.81 -4.65 0.36
N SER A 26 0.47 -4.93 0.54
CA SER A 26 1.57 -3.98 0.41
C SER A 26 2.31 -4.21 -0.89
N PHE A 27 2.64 -3.13 -1.57
CA PHE A 27 3.58 -3.04 -2.70
C PHE A 27 4.46 -1.82 -2.45
N VAL A 28 5.25 -1.88 -1.38
CA VAL A 28 6.05 -0.76 -0.89
C VAL A 28 7.51 -1.09 -1.12
N GLY A 29 8.11 -0.51 -2.15
CA GLY A 29 9.56 -0.55 -2.39
C GLY A 29 10.30 0.37 -1.42
N ASP A 30 9.84 1.61 -1.32
CA ASP A 30 10.37 2.63 -0.40
C ASP A 30 9.31 3.03 0.62
N THR A 31 9.66 2.94 1.90
CA THR A 31 8.78 3.30 3.01
C THR A 31 8.60 4.82 3.17
N HIS A 32 9.51 5.64 2.65
CA HIS A 32 9.42 7.10 2.73
C HIS A 32 8.29 7.68 1.86
N GLN A 33 7.95 7.00 0.77
CA GLN A 33 6.98 7.48 -0.22
C GLN A 33 5.76 6.56 -0.32
N CYS A 34 5.28 6.07 0.82
CA CYS A 34 4.15 5.13 0.86
C CYS A 34 2.83 5.80 1.22
N PHE A 35 1.74 5.34 0.59
CA PHE A 35 0.38 5.78 0.85
C PHE A 35 -0.59 4.59 0.91
N LEU A 36 -1.69 4.78 1.64
CA LEU A 36 -2.70 3.75 1.87
C LEU A 36 -3.98 4.06 1.08
N VAL A 37 -4.34 3.17 0.16
CA VAL A 37 -5.61 3.22 -0.58
C VAL A 37 -6.61 2.27 0.07
N THR A 38 -7.79 2.77 0.39
CA THR A 38 -8.91 1.95 0.85
C THR A 38 -10.01 1.98 -0.20
N THR A 39 -10.38 0.81 -0.71
CA THR A 39 -11.48 0.69 -1.68
C THR A 39 -12.82 0.76 -0.98
N LYS A 40 -13.90 1.12 -1.71
CA LYS A 40 -15.27 1.10 -1.18
C LYS A 40 -15.69 -0.30 -0.66
N SER A 41 -15.08 -1.37 -1.18
CA SER A 41 -15.27 -2.75 -0.70
C SER A 41 -14.50 -3.09 0.58
N GLY A 42 -13.77 -2.13 1.17
CA GLY A 42 -13.02 -2.31 2.42
C GLY A 42 -11.64 -2.94 2.24
N ARG A 43 -11.20 -3.20 1.01
CA ARG A 43 -9.85 -3.71 0.74
C ARG A 43 -8.83 -2.58 0.88
N LYS A 44 -7.71 -2.88 1.51
CA LYS A 44 -6.65 -1.91 1.82
C LYS A 44 -5.38 -2.26 1.08
N TYR A 45 -4.77 -1.25 0.46
CA TYR A 45 -3.56 -1.36 -0.35
C TYR A 45 -2.55 -0.33 0.11
N ALA A 46 -1.37 -0.76 0.53
CA ALA A 46 -0.23 0.11 0.76
C ALA A 46 0.62 0.09 -0.50
N LEU A 47 0.86 1.25 -1.09
CA LEU A 47 1.64 1.42 -2.31
C LEU A 47 2.75 2.44 -2.04
N SER A 48 3.90 2.28 -2.68
CA SER A 48 4.90 3.35 -2.75
C SER A 48 5.15 3.75 -4.20
N CYS A 49 5.31 5.04 -4.46
CA CYS A 49 5.81 5.52 -5.74
C CYS A 49 6.67 6.78 -5.55
N GLU A 50 7.43 7.13 -6.58
CA GLU A 50 8.34 8.28 -6.56
C GLU A 50 7.60 9.62 -6.37
N SER A 51 6.36 9.72 -6.88
CA SER A 51 5.51 10.91 -6.81
C SER A 51 4.13 10.59 -6.21
N PRO A 52 4.02 10.35 -4.90
CA PRO A 52 2.76 9.92 -4.27
C PRO A 52 1.65 10.97 -4.43
N ASP A 53 1.98 12.26 -4.34
CA ASP A 53 1.01 13.35 -4.45
C ASP A 53 0.38 13.44 -5.84
N GLU A 54 1.17 13.23 -6.89
CA GLU A 54 0.69 13.25 -8.28
C GLU A 54 -0.25 12.06 -8.55
N VAL A 55 0.13 10.87 -8.07
CA VAL A 55 -0.70 9.67 -8.19
C VAL A 55 -2.01 9.84 -7.42
N ILE A 56 -1.97 10.37 -6.20
CA ILE A 56 -3.17 10.66 -5.41
C ILE A 56 -4.06 11.66 -6.17
N THR A 57 -3.49 12.73 -6.71
CA THR A 57 -4.22 13.75 -7.47
C THR A 57 -4.91 13.15 -8.69
N GLN A 58 -4.22 12.31 -9.47
CA GLN A 58 -4.80 11.62 -10.62
C GLN A 58 -5.88 10.61 -10.24
N LEU A 59 -5.71 9.89 -9.11
CA LEU A 59 -6.71 8.98 -8.58
C LEU A 59 -7.97 9.72 -8.14
N THR A 60 -7.81 10.83 -7.41
CA THR A 60 -8.94 11.65 -6.95
C THR A 60 -9.66 12.31 -8.12
N ALA A 61 -8.96 12.72 -9.17
CA ALA A 61 -9.58 13.28 -10.37
C ALA A 61 -10.42 12.28 -11.18
N LYS A 62 -10.20 10.97 -10.99
CA LYS A 62 -10.91 9.89 -11.68
C LYS A 62 -11.99 9.21 -10.82
N LEU A 63 -12.16 9.61 -9.57
CA LEU A 63 -13.17 9.11 -8.63
C LEU A 63 -14.47 9.92 -8.71
#